data_AF-A0A8H3ZM05-F1
#
_entry.id   AF-A0A8H3ZM05-F1
#
_cell.length_a   1.000
_cell.length_b   1.000
_cell.length_c   1.000
_cell.angle_alpha   90.00
_cell.angle_beta   90.00
_cell.angle_gamma   90.00
#
_symmetry.space_group_name_H-M   'P 1'
#
loop_
_entity.id
_entity.type
_entity.pdbx_description
1 polymer ?
#
loop_
_entity_poly.entity_id
_entity_poly.type
_entity_poly.pdbx_seq_one_letter_code
_entity_poly.pdbx_strand_id
1 'polypeptide(L)'
;MASTRHNTPTGVEKEESENDVKQDVETASSIHEAQSEEARGWRAWAQKLMSLGHIEVRGIAPIPVEERTVTRTVNIFTLWWCMNANVLPITFGMLGATYGLSLRDASLIIVFFTLLTTPIPAYLSTLGPKTGMRQMIQARFSFGRYLVAVPVLLNLATLTGFCVIMVVIGGQCLSAVGEGNVSPAVGIVIVALLALVISFCGFTVLHLYERFAWIPAVIAVIIAIGCGGSHLRERAPTEPATPQSVVSFGMIVASYMIPWACLASDFTTYLETSTSSKKIFAYTYLGLALPTILLMILGAAVASSIPLVPAWQQAYDENLVGGVLSAMLTPASTFGKFVTVVLSFTLLGNIAATSYSITLNFQLLAPALKRVPRSVFALLVTAIIIPVGIRAATDFFASLENFIALIGYWSAAFLSVVLVEHFWFRKADCERYETEAWDDARKLPVGAAALGSCVLCFALVIPCMAQVWWTGPIAEVTGDIGFELAFVVSGLLYVPFRTLERRVSGR
;
A
#
# COMPACT_ATOMS: atom_id res chain seq x y z
N MET A 1 14.82 -66.77 -47.76
CA MET A 1 14.55 -66.03 -49.02
C MET A 1 13.14 -65.48 -48.96
N ALA A 2 13.00 -64.19 -48.65
CA ALA A 2 11.78 -63.42 -48.90
C ALA A 2 12.23 -61.97 -49.13
N SER A 3 12.06 -61.50 -50.37
CA SER A 3 12.46 -60.19 -50.86
C SER A 3 11.38 -59.15 -50.52
N THR A 4 11.76 -58.11 -49.79
CA THR A 4 10.97 -56.90 -49.54
C THR A 4 11.11 -55.95 -50.73
N ARG A 5 9.98 -55.60 -51.38
CA ARG A 5 9.90 -54.55 -52.40
C ARG A 5 9.95 -53.18 -51.72
N HIS A 6 10.88 -52.32 -52.14
CA HIS A 6 10.84 -50.89 -51.85
C HIS A 6 9.87 -50.21 -52.83
N ASN A 7 8.83 -49.56 -52.29
CA ASN A 7 8.07 -48.54 -53.01
C ASN A 7 8.87 -47.24 -52.99
N THR A 8 9.28 -46.77 -54.16
CA THR A 8 9.81 -45.42 -54.37
C THR A 8 8.63 -44.44 -54.47
N PRO A 9 8.62 -43.30 -53.74
CA PRO A 9 7.57 -42.29 -53.85
C PRO A 9 7.53 -41.72 -55.27
N THR A 10 6.34 -41.65 -55.87
CA THR A 10 6.11 -41.01 -57.17
C THR A 10 6.31 -39.49 -57.06
N GLY A 11 6.76 -38.84 -58.14
CA GLY A 11 7.16 -37.42 -58.14
C GLY A 11 6.13 -36.42 -57.59
N VAL A 12 4.84 -36.78 -57.53
CA VAL A 12 3.76 -35.98 -56.95
C VAL A 12 3.88 -35.85 -55.42
N GLU A 13 4.28 -36.90 -54.70
CA GLU A 13 4.42 -36.87 -53.23
C GLU A 13 5.62 -36.04 -52.76
N LYS A 14 6.64 -35.87 -53.62
CA LYS A 14 7.77 -34.97 -53.34
C LYS A 14 7.42 -33.50 -53.56
N GLU A 15 6.60 -33.18 -54.55
CA GLU A 15 6.13 -31.81 -54.78
C GLU A 15 5.14 -31.35 -53.70
N GLU A 16 4.24 -32.23 -53.23
CA GLU A 16 3.37 -31.91 -52.08
C GLU A 16 4.18 -31.70 -50.80
N SER A 17 5.16 -32.58 -50.51
CA SER A 17 6.06 -32.43 -49.36
C SER A 17 6.91 -31.15 -49.40
N GLU A 18 7.38 -30.71 -50.56
CA GLU A 18 8.14 -29.44 -50.66
C GLU A 18 7.24 -28.22 -50.56
N ASN A 19 5.99 -28.30 -51.03
CA ASN A 19 5.02 -27.21 -50.93
C ASN A 19 4.53 -27.04 -49.48
N ASP A 20 4.27 -28.12 -48.76
CA ASP A 20 3.88 -28.07 -47.33
C ASP A 20 5.00 -27.48 -46.47
N VAL A 21 6.26 -27.85 -46.72
CA VAL A 21 7.42 -27.27 -45.99
C VAL A 21 7.62 -25.79 -46.32
N LYS A 22 7.38 -25.35 -47.57
CA LYS A 22 7.43 -23.92 -47.93
C LYS A 22 6.30 -23.13 -47.27
N GLN A 23 5.10 -23.70 -47.23
CA GLN A 23 3.93 -23.07 -46.61
C GLN A 23 4.09 -22.95 -45.08
N ASP A 24 4.68 -23.94 -44.42
CA ASP A 24 5.01 -23.89 -42.99
C ASP A 24 6.10 -22.84 -42.67
N VAL A 25 7.11 -22.69 -43.54
CA VAL A 25 8.16 -21.68 -43.39
C VAL A 25 7.62 -20.26 -43.62
N GLU A 26 6.74 -20.05 -44.59
CA GLU A 26 6.06 -18.77 -44.82
C GLU A 26 5.08 -18.42 -43.67
N THR A 27 4.41 -19.41 -43.10
CA THR A 27 3.52 -19.23 -41.95
C THR A 27 4.33 -18.89 -40.68
N ALA A 28 5.46 -19.56 -40.44
CA ALA A 28 6.36 -19.22 -39.34
C ALA A 28 6.99 -17.83 -39.50
N SER A 29 7.37 -17.45 -40.72
CA SER A 29 7.92 -16.12 -41.04
C SER A 29 6.88 -15.02 -40.81
N SER A 30 5.64 -15.20 -41.26
CA SER A 30 4.56 -14.22 -41.08
C SER A 30 4.12 -14.06 -39.63
N ILE A 31 4.12 -15.14 -38.83
CA ILE A 31 3.90 -15.07 -37.37
C ILE A 31 5.05 -14.28 -36.71
N HIS A 32 6.30 -14.53 -37.13
CA HIS A 32 7.46 -13.85 -36.56
C HIS A 32 7.51 -12.37 -36.94
N GLU A 33 7.09 -12.01 -38.15
CA GLU A 33 6.93 -10.64 -38.61
C GLU A 33 5.78 -9.93 -37.88
N ALA A 34 4.62 -10.55 -37.73
CA ALA A 34 3.49 -10.01 -36.98
C ALA A 34 3.83 -9.75 -35.51
N GLN A 35 4.51 -10.69 -34.84
CA GLN A 35 5.02 -10.50 -33.48
C GLN A 35 6.07 -9.39 -33.40
N SER A 36 6.89 -9.22 -34.44
CA SER A 36 7.89 -8.16 -34.51
C SER A 36 7.27 -6.77 -34.77
N GLU A 37 6.19 -6.71 -35.54
CA GLU A 37 5.42 -5.49 -35.82
C GLU A 37 4.59 -5.06 -34.62
N GLU A 38 3.92 -5.98 -33.92
CA GLU A 38 3.25 -5.68 -32.64
C GLU A 38 4.25 -5.20 -31.59
N ALA A 39 5.41 -5.84 -31.48
CA ALA A 39 6.48 -5.41 -30.59
C ALA A 39 7.05 -4.03 -30.96
N ARG A 40 7.11 -3.68 -32.25
CA ARG A 40 7.46 -2.33 -32.73
C ARG A 40 6.35 -1.32 -32.44
N GLY A 41 5.09 -1.69 -32.62
CA GLY A 41 3.91 -0.85 -32.34
C GLY A 41 3.80 -0.49 -30.87
N TRP A 42 3.95 -1.46 -29.96
CA TRP A 42 4.00 -1.22 -28.52
C TRP A 42 5.18 -0.31 -28.13
N ARG A 43 6.39 -0.56 -28.67
CA ARG A 43 7.57 0.26 -28.40
C ARG A 43 7.40 1.69 -28.91
N ALA A 44 6.83 1.87 -30.10
CA ALA A 44 6.55 3.19 -30.68
C ALA A 44 5.46 3.94 -29.90
N TRP A 45 4.41 3.24 -29.45
CA TRP A 45 3.37 3.82 -28.61
C TRP A 45 3.89 4.19 -27.21
N ALA A 46 4.67 3.32 -26.59
CA ALA A 46 5.37 3.60 -25.34
C ALA A 46 6.36 4.77 -25.51
N GLN A 47 7.12 4.85 -26.61
CA GLN A 47 8.00 5.98 -26.92
C GLN A 47 7.23 7.27 -27.14
N LYS A 48 6.07 7.22 -27.79
CA LYS A 48 5.18 8.37 -27.95
C LYS A 48 4.66 8.86 -26.60
N LEU A 49 4.21 7.97 -25.72
CA LEU A 49 3.78 8.31 -24.36
C LEU A 49 4.92 8.80 -23.45
N MET A 50 6.13 8.23 -23.60
CA MET A 50 7.35 8.71 -22.94
C MET A 50 7.72 10.12 -23.41
N SER A 51 7.65 10.39 -24.72
CA SER A 51 7.95 11.71 -25.30
C SER A 51 6.93 12.79 -24.93
N LEU A 52 5.71 12.40 -24.59
CA LEU A 52 4.66 13.29 -24.10
C LEU A 52 4.75 13.55 -22.57
N GLY A 53 5.72 12.96 -21.86
CA GLY A 53 5.88 13.14 -20.41
C GLY A 53 4.85 12.41 -19.56
N HIS A 54 4.13 11.43 -20.14
CA HIS A 54 3.10 10.66 -19.44
C HIS A 54 3.62 9.36 -18.81
N ILE A 55 4.86 8.94 -19.09
CA ILE A 55 5.48 7.75 -18.48
C ILE A 55 6.79 8.15 -17.80
N GLU A 56 6.86 7.93 -16.49
CA GLU A 56 8.09 8.16 -15.72
C GLU A 56 9.07 7.00 -15.95
N VAL A 57 10.11 7.25 -16.73
CA VAL A 57 11.20 6.29 -17.00
C VAL A 57 12.17 6.20 -15.82
N ARG A 58 12.20 7.24 -14.98
CA ARG A 58 13.10 7.29 -13.82
C ARG A 58 12.63 6.29 -12.75
N GLY A 59 13.56 5.43 -12.37
CA GLY A 59 13.34 4.43 -11.33
C GLY A 59 13.71 4.94 -9.94
N ILE A 60 14.56 4.16 -9.30
CA ILE A 60 15.01 4.36 -7.92
C ILE A 60 16.22 5.30 -7.76
N ALA A 61 16.75 5.85 -8.85
CA ALA A 61 17.89 6.76 -8.78
C ALA A 61 17.52 8.07 -8.07
N PRO A 62 18.42 8.65 -7.25
CA PRO A 62 18.20 9.96 -6.65
C PRO A 62 17.90 11.02 -7.70
N ILE A 63 17.01 11.94 -7.38
CA ILE A 63 16.61 13.03 -8.27
C ILE A 63 17.65 14.16 -8.16
N PRO A 64 18.30 14.58 -9.25
CA PRO A 64 19.22 15.72 -9.26
C PRO A 64 18.49 17.01 -8.87
N VAL A 65 19.22 17.98 -8.29
CA VAL A 65 18.62 19.21 -7.73
C VAL A 65 17.89 20.03 -8.79
N GLU A 66 18.45 20.08 -10.00
CA GLU A 66 17.92 20.77 -11.18
C GLU A 66 16.57 20.22 -11.66
N GLU A 67 16.23 18.97 -11.33
CA GLU A 67 14.94 18.35 -11.68
C GLU A 67 13.90 18.47 -10.56
N ARG A 68 14.28 18.99 -9.38
CA ARG A 68 13.39 19.20 -8.24
C ARG A 68 12.66 20.53 -8.37
N THR A 69 11.70 20.59 -9.28
CA THR A 69 11.05 21.85 -9.71
C THR A 69 9.69 22.13 -9.08
N VAL A 70 9.15 21.23 -8.24
CA VAL A 70 7.82 21.38 -7.67
C VAL A 70 7.85 22.39 -6.52
N THR A 71 7.15 23.51 -6.69
CA THR A 71 7.07 24.61 -5.70
C THR A 71 5.83 24.56 -4.83
N ARG A 72 4.72 24.00 -5.33
CA ARG A 72 3.42 24.02 -4.66
C ARG A 72 3.35 22.98 -3.54
N THR A 73 3.84 23.36 -2.36
CA THR A 73 3.88 22.49 -1.17
C THR A 73 2.49 22.02 -0.70
N VAL A 74 1.42 22.77 -0.99
CA VAL A 74 0.03 22.37 -0.66
C VAL A 74 -0.40 21.08 -1.37
N ASN A 75 0.24 20.74 -2.48
CA ASN A 75 -0.04 19.51 -3.21
C ASN A 75 0.24 18.27 -2.34
N ILE A 76 1.13 18.37 -1.36
CA ILE A 76 1.42 17.31 -0.38
C ILE A 76 0.16 17.03 0.46
N PHE A 77 -0.50 18.08 0.95
CA PHE A 77 -1.73 17.93 1.72
C PHE A 77 -2.82 17.25 0.88
N THR A 78 -3.03 17.73 -0.36
CA THR A 78 -4.07 17.16 -1.23
C THR A 78 -3.78 15.71 -1.61
N LEU A 79 -2.50 15.35 -1.78
CA LEU A 79 -2.09 13.97 -2.08
C LEU A 79 -2.42 13.05 -0.92
N TRP A 80 -1.94 13.35 0.29
CA TRP A 80 -2.22 12.53 1.47
C TRP A 80 -3.71 12.51 1.82
N TRP A 81 -4.39 13.65 1.67
CA TRP A 81 -5.83 13.74 1.83
C TRP A 81 -6.54 12.83 0.84
N CYS A 82 -6.17 12.84 -0.44
CA CYS A 82 -6.78 11.96 -1.43
C CYS A 82 -6.52 10.48 -1.16
N MET A 83 -5.32 10.13 -0.71
CA MET A 83 -4.99 8.74 -0.37
C MET A 83 -5.75 8.24 0.86
N ASN A 84 -6.25 9.12 1.73
CA ASN A 84 -6.92 8.72 2.98
C ASN A 84 -8.42 9.08 3.03
N ALA A 85 -8.90 10.00 2.19
CA ALA A 85 -10.31 10.37 2.09
C ALA A 85 -11.08 9.36 1.21
N ASN A 86 -11.14 8.10 1.65
CA ASN A 86 -11.83 7.01 0.97
C ASN A 86 -12.44 6.03 1.99
N VAL A 87 -12.95 4.89 1.55
CA VAL A 87 -13.67 3.94 2.42
C VAL A 87 -12.75 3.12 3.34
N LEU A 88 -11.43 3.10 3.09
CA LEU A 88 -10.49 2.27 3.85
C LEU A 88 -10.45 2.61 5.35
N PRO A 89 -10.30 3.89 5.80
CA PRO A 89 -10.32 4.20 7.22
C PRO A 89 -11.68 3.87 7.87
N ILE A 90 -12.80 3.98 7.15
CA ILE A 90 -14.13 3.57 7.68
C ILE A 90 -14.08 2.08 8.09
N THR A 91 -13.50 1.24 7.24
CA THR A 91 -13.35 -0.20 7.49
C THR A 91 -12.52 -0.49 8.74
N PHE A 92 -11.40 0.21 8.91
CA PHE A 92 -10.56 0.06 10.10
C PHE A 92 -11.24 0.58 11.36
N GLY A 93 -12.03 1.66 11.26
CA GLY A 93 -12.83 2.17 12.36
C GLY A 93 -13.88 1.17 12.85
N MET A 94 -14.46 0.38 11.94
CA MET A 94 -15.46 -0.64 12.27
C MET A 94 -14.90 -1.76 13.17
N LEU A 95 -13.57 -2.01 13.12
CA LEU A 95 -12.92 -2.96 14.02
C LEU A 95 -13.04 -2.55 15.49
N GLY A 96 -13.27 -1.27 15.83
CA GLY A 96 -13.43 -0.87 17.23
C GLY A 96 -14.53 -1.67 17.96
N ALA A 97 -15.59 -2.06 17.24
CA ALA A 97 -16.66 -2.89 17.78
C ALA A 97 -16.23 -4.34 18.06
N THR A 98 -15.28 -4.91 17.29
CA THR A 98 -14.77 -6.28 17.52
C THR A 98 -13.97 -6.37 18.82
N TYR A 99 -13.36 -5.27 19.25
CA TYR A 99 -12.69 -5.13 20.55
C TYR A 99 -13.65 -4.77 21.71
N GLY A 100 -14.97 -4.76 21.47
CA GLY A 100 -15.98 -4.45 22.49
C GLY A 100 -15.97 -2.99 22.97
N LEU A 101 -15.38 -2.08 22.20
CA LEU A 101 -15.23 -0.68 22.59
C LEU A 101 -16.52 0.11 22.36
N SER A 102 -16.84 1.00 23.30
CA SER A 102 -17.85 2.02 23.09
C SER A 102 -17.41 2.99 21.98
N LEU A 103 -18.35 3.62 21.29
CA LEU A 103 -18.04 4.64 20.27
C LEU A 103 -17.13 5.75 20.83
N ARG A 104 -17.33 6.16 22.10
CA ARG A 104 -16.50 7.15 22.75
C ARG A 104 -15.07 6.66 22.87
N ASP A 105 -14.88 5.47 23.40
CA ASP A 105 -13.55 4.93 23.68
C ASP A 105 -12.80 4.64 22.39
N ALA A 106 -13.47 4.02 21.40
CA ALA A 106 -12.92 3.84 20.05
C ALA A 106 -12.52 5.18 19.42
N SER A 107 -13.35 6.21 19.51
CA SER A 107 -13.04 7.55 18.96
C SER A 107 -11.83 8.18 19.62
N LEU A 108 -11.70 8.08 20.95
CA LEU A 108 -10.54 8.60 21.68
C LEU A 108 -9.27 7.84 21.29
N ILE A 109 -9.33 6.52 21.20
CA ILE A 109 -8.19 5.69 20.77
C ILE A 109 -7.75 6.09 19.35
N ILE A 110 -8.69 6.20 18.41
CA ILE A 110 -8.42 6.65 17.04
C ILE A 110 -7.70 8.00 17.04
N VAL A 111 -8.21 8.98 17.79
CA VAL A 111 -7.61 10.32 17.88
C VAL A 111 -6.20 10.24 18.44
N PHE A 112 -6.00 9.63 19.62
CA PHE A 112 -4.71 9.64 20.29
C PHE A 112 -3.65 8.83 19.54
N PHE A 113 -3.95 7.61 19.09
CA PHE A 113 -2.99 6.78 18.38
C PHE A 113 -2.68 7.35 16.99
N THR A 114 -3.67 7.87 16.26
CA THR A 114 -3.41 8.53 14.97
C THR A 114 -2.47 9.73 15.17
N LEU A 115 -2.78 10.63 16.12
CA LEU A 115 -1.96 11.81 16.40
C LEU A 115 -0.55 11.44 16.89
N LEU A 116 -0.40 10.33 17.62
CA LEU A 116 0.88 9.81 18.10
C LEU A 116 1.75 9.24 16.98
N THR A 117 1.17 8.51 16.03
CA THR A 117 1.93 7.80 14.99
C THR A 117 2.17 8.61 13.71
N THR A 118 1.32 9.58 13.40
CA THR A 118 1.47 10.47 12.22
C THR A 118 2.74 11.34 12.18
N PRO A 119 3.37 11.77 13.30
CA PRO A 119 4.58 12.57 13.25
C PRO A 119 5.73 11.89 12.50
N ILE A 120 5.82 10.56 12.55
CA ILE A 120 6.90 9.79 11.93
C ILE A 120 6.86 9.91 10.39
N PRO A 121 5.77 9.51 9.69
CA PRO A 121 5.68 9.72 8.25
C PRO A 121 5.82 11.19 7.86
N ALA A 122 5.21 12.11 8.63
CA ALA A 122 5.31 13.54 8.37
C ALA A 122 6.75 14.08 8.43
N TYR A 123 7.55 13.58 9.37
CA TYR A 123 8.96 13.94 9.46
C TYR A 123 9.77 13.35 8.31
N LEU A 124 9.60 12.07 7.99
CA LEU A 124 10.34 11.41 6.92
C LEU A 124 10.04 12.04 5.55
N SER A 125 8.81 12.50 5.30
CA SER A 125 8.49 13.28 4.10
C SER A 125 9.36 14.53 3.92
N THR A 126 9.93 15.10 4.98
CA THR A 126 10.83 16.26 4.89
C THR A 126 12.22 15.92 4.35
N LEU A 127 12.60 14.63 4.37
CA LEU A 127 13.91 14.16 3.88
C LEU A 127 13.96 14.04 2.36
N GLY A 128 12.81 13.81 1.71
CA GLY A 128 12.68 13.68 0.27
C GLY A 128 13.32 14.83 -0.53
N PRO A 129 12.93 16.11 -0.35
CA PRO A 129 13.53 17.22 -1.12
C PRO A 129 14.98 17.49 -0.78
N LYS A 130 15.44 17.16 0.42
CA LYS A 130 16.82 17.41 0.84
C LYS A 130 17.77 16.40 0.21
N THR A 131 17.42 15.12 0.32
CA THR A 131 18.24 14.01 -0.19
C THR A 131 18.01 13.73 -1.67
N GLY A 132 16.84 14.05 -2.20
CA GLY A 132 16.39 13.59 -3.53
C GLY A 132 16.17 12.09 -3.62
N MET A 133 16.18 11.38 -2.48
CA MET A 133 16.09 9.94 -2.42
C MET A 133 14.70 9.52 -1.95
N ARG A 134 14.17 8.48 -2.59
CA ARG A 134 12.95 7.78 -2.18
C ARG A 134 13.15 7.09 -0.84
N GLN A 135 12.06 6.80 -0.14
CA GLN A 135 12.12 6.43 1.28
C GLN A 135 12.95 5.17 1.53
N MET A 136 12.71 4.12 0.73
CA MET A 136 13.45 2.85 0.88
C MET A 136 14.89 2.92 0.34
N ILE A 137 15.22 3.95 -0.45
CA ILE A 137 16.61 4.24 -0.83
C ILE A 137 17.35 4.89 0.34
N GLN A 138 16.70 5.79 1.07
CA GLN A 138 17.26 6.34 2.31
C GLN A 138 17.55 5.23 3.33
N ALA A 139 16.73 4.17 3.38
CA ALA A 139 16.96 3.02 4.26
C ALA A 139 18.28 2.27 4.00
N ARG A 140 18.89 2.39 2.81
CA ARG A 140 20.23 1.83 2.53
C ARG A 140 21.31 2.38 3.45
N PHE A 141 21.12 3.60 3.96
CA PHE A 141 22.04 4.25 4.88
C PHE A 141 21.97 3.69 6.31
N SER A 142 21.04 2.77 6.58
CA SER A 142 20.94 2.00 7.83
C SER A 142 21.12 0.50 7.57
N PHE A 143 20.41 -0.05 6.58
CA PHE A 143 20.38 -1.48 6.26
C PHE A 143 21.38 -1.91 5.19
N GLY A 144 22.23 -1.00 4.72
CA GLY A 144 23.22 -1.31 3.69
C GLY A 144 22.64 -1.57 2.31
N ARG A 145 23.52 -1.85 1.34
CA ARG A 145 23.14 -2.02 -0.07
C ARG A 145 22.30 -3.27 -0.35
N TYR A 146 22.53 -4.33 0.41
CA TYR A 146 21.95 -5.66 0.17
C TYR A 146 20.94 -6.07 1.24
N LEU A 147 21.24 -5.88 2.53
CA LEU A 147 20.33 -6.30 3.61
C LEU A 147 19.05 -5.45 3.69
N VAL A 148 19.03 -4.26 3.07
CA VAL A 148 17.80 -3.48 2.85
C VAL A 148 16.74 -4.26 2.06
N ALA A 149 17.11 -5.29 1.30
CA ALA A 149 16.15 -6.13 0.58
C ALA A 149 15.11 -6.78 1.51
N VAL A 150 15.48 -7.07 2.77
CA VAL A 150 14.55 -7.65 3.77
C VAL A 150 13.41 -6.69 4.11
N PRO A 151 13.65 -5.46 4.63
CA PRO A 151 12.56 -4.52 4.85
C PRO A 151 11.87 -4.08 3.55
N VAL A 152 12.53 -4.10 2.40
CA VAL A 152 11.88 -3.86 1.10
C VAL A 152 10.86 -4.95 0.77
N LEU A 153 11.19 -6.22 1.00
CA LEU A 153 10.25 -7.33 0.81
C LEU A 153 9.04 -7.19 1.76
N LEU A 154 9.28 -6.86 3.03
CA LEU A 154 8.21 -6.65 4.01
C LEU A 154 7.33 -5.45 3.64
N ASN A 155 7.95 -4.37 3.13
CA ASN A 155 7.22 -3.21 2.64
C ASN A 155 6.40 -3.55 1.39
N LEU A 156 6.94 -4.34 0.44
CA LEU A 156 6.19 -4.84 -0.71
C LEU A 156 4.95 -5.63 -0.27
N ALA A 157 5.12 -6.57 0.66
CA ALA A 157 3.99 -7.34 1.20
C ALA A 157 2.95 -6.43 1.87
N THR A 158 3.40 -5.43 2.63
CA THR A 158 2.55 -4.43 3.31
C THR A 158 1.76 -3.59 2.30
N LEU A 159 2.41 -2.99 1.33
CA LEU A 159 1.73 -2.16 0.33
C LEU A 159 0.78 -2.98 -0.54
N THR A 160 1.19 -4.19 -0.97
CA THR A 160 0.35 -5.09 -1.74
C THR A 160 -0.87 -5.55 -0.94
N GLY A 161 -0.72 -5.88 0.35
CA GLY A 161 -1.86 -6.30 1.16
C GLY A 161 -2.84 -5.16 1.47
N PHE A 162 -2.38 -3.92 1.63
CA PHE A 162 -3.29 -2.76 1.66
C PHE A 162 -4.07 -2.62 0.34
N CYS A 163 -3.43 -2.82 -0.81
CA CYS A 163 -4.13 -2.87 -2.10
C CYS A 163 -5.16 -4.01 -2.17
N VAL A 164 -4.83 -5.19 -1.62
CA VAL A 164 -5.79 -6.31 -1.49
C VAL A 164 -7.02 -5.89 -0.68
N ILE A 165 -6.83 -5.30 0.50
CA ILE A 165 -7.94 -4.84 1.35
C ILE A 165 -8.82 -3.84 0.60
N MET A 166 -8.20 -2.89 -0.09
CA MET A 166 -8.93 -1.88 -0.86
C MET A 166 -9.74 -2.47 -2.02
N VAL A 167 -9.19 -3.41 -2.81
CA VAL A 167 -9.99 -4.03 -3.89
C VAL A 167 -11.13 -4.90 -3.34
N VAL A 168 -10.96 -5.51 -2.16
CA VAL A 168 -12.02 -6.28 -1.48
C VAL A 168 -13.15 -5.37 -1.04
N ILE A 169 -12.85 -4.25 -0.35
CA ILE A 169 -13.87 -3.27 0.05
C ILE A 169 -14.57 -2.68 -1.19
N GLY A 170 -13.80 -2.33 -2.23
CA GLY A 170 -14.35 -1.84 -3.48
C GLY A 170 -15.28 -2.86 -4.15
N GLY A 171 -14.88 -4.13 -4.17
CA GLY A 171 -15.69 -5.23 -4.70
C GLY A 171 -16.96 -5.50 -3.90
N GLN A 172 -16.89 -5.41 -2.57
CA GLN A 172 -18.06 -5.47 -1.68
C GLN A 172 -19.09 -4.37 -2.00
N CYS A 173 -18.63 -3.13 -2.21
CA CYS A 173 -19.52 -2.02 -2.60
C CYS A 173 -20.20 -2.27 -3.96
N LEU A 174 -19.48 -2.80 -4.95
CA LEU A 174 -20.06 -3.13 -6.26
C LEU A 174 -21.03 -4.30 -6.20
N SER A 175 -20.70 -5.32 -5.42
CA SER A 175 -21.57 -6.48 -5.18
C SER A 175 -22.89 -6.06 -4.51
N ALA A 176 -22.82 -5.16 -3.52
CA ALA A 176 -23.98 -4.65 -2.78
C ALA A 176 -25.00 -3.90 -3.66
N VAL A 177 -24.60 -3.35 -4.81
CA VAL A 177 -25.52 -2.71 -5.77
C VAL A 177 -25.85 -3.57 -6.97
N GLY A 178 -25.13 -4.67 -7.16
CA GLY A 178 -25.26 -5.56 -8.31
C GLY A 178 -26.50 -6.45 -8.30
N GLU A 179 -27.24 -6.50 -7.18
CA GLU A 179 -28.45 -7.32 -6.99
C GLU A 179 -28.25 -8.79 -7.43
N GLY A 180 -27.09 -9.36 -7.12
CA GLY A 180 -26.72 -10.73 -7.49
C GLY A 180 -26.10 -10.90 -8.88
N ASN A 181 -26.10 -9.87 -9.73
CA ASN A 181 -25.43 -9.91 -11.05
C ASN A 181 -23.91 -9.73 -10.96
N VAL A 182 -23.44 -9.09 -9.89
CA VAL A 182 -22.01 -8.87 -9.61
C VAL A 182 -21.68 -9.55 -8.30
N SER A 183 -20.89 -10.63 -8.35
CA SER A 183 -20.36 -11.25 -7.14
C SER A 183 -19.22 -10.41 -6.55
N PRO A 184 -18.88 -10.56 -5.26
CA PRO A 184 -17.73 -9.89 -4.66
C PRO A 184 -16.43 -10.14 -5.43
N ALA A 185 -16.24 -11.36 -5.96
CA ALA A 185 -15.09 -11.72 -6.77
C ALA A 185 -15.03 -10.93 -8.09
N VAL A 186 -16.15 -10.77 -8.78
CA VAL A 186 -16.23 -9.94 -10.00
C VAL A 186 -15.97 -8.48 -9.66
N GLY A 187 -16.53 -7.98 -8.56
CA GLY A 187 -16.26 -6.62 -8.07
C GLY A 187 -14.77 -6.38 -7.80
N ILE A 188 -14.08 -7.33 -7.15
CA ILE A 188 -12.63 -7.27 -6.90
C ILE A 188 -11.85 -7.15 -8.21
N VAL A 189 -12.18 -7.99 -9.20
CA VAL A 189 -11.54 -7.95 -10.53
C VAL A 189 -11.74 -6.60 -11.19
N ILE A 190 -12.96 -6.05 -11.18
CA ILE A 190 -13.27 -4.75 -11.77
C ILE A 190 -12.42 -3.64 -11.13
N VAL A 191 -12.40 -3.55 -9.79
CA VAL A 191 -11.64 -2.51 -9.08
C VAL A 191 -10.14 -2.64 -9.32
N ALA A 192 -9.61 -3.88 -9.29
CA ALA A 192 -8.19 -4.13 -9.53
C ALA A 192 -7.75 -3.73 -10.95
N LEU A 193 -8.57 -4.04 -11.97
CA LEU A 193 -8.28 -3.67 -13.36
C LEU A 193 -8.39 -2.16 -13.59
N LEU A 194 -9.39 -1.49 -13.00
CA LEU A 194 -9.51 -0.04 -13.07
C LEU A 194 -8.31 0.66 -12.41
N ALA A 195 -7.86 0.16 -11.26
CA ALA A 195 -6.68 0.71 -10.59
C ALA A 195 -5.39 0.49 -11.41
N LEU A 196 -5.27 -0.66 -12.08
CA LEU A 196 -4.15 -0.95 -12.99
C LEU A 196 -4.10 0.04 -14.16
N VAL A 197 -5.26 0.37 -14.75
CA VAL A 197 -5.34 1.37 -15.83
C VAL A 197 -4.82 2.72 -15.36
N ILE A 198 -5.24 3.18 -14.18
CA ILE A 198 -4.77 4.47 -13.61
C ILE A 198 -3.26 4.41 -13.32
N SER A 199 -2.74 3.27 -12.85
CA SER A 199 -1.32 3.08 -12.60
C SER A 199 -0.46 3.21 -13.87
N PHE A 200 -0.97 2.80 -15.04
CA PHE A 200 -0.27 2.98 -16.31
C PHE A 200 -0.23 4.43 -16.80
N CYS A 201 -1.11 5.30 -16.33
CA CYS A 201 -1.17 6.68 -16.79
C CYS A 201 -0.01 7.57 -16.28
N GLY A 202 0.90 7.02 -15.47
CA GLY A 202 2.13 7.67 -15.00
C GLY A 202 1.93 8.84 -14.03
N PHE A 203 3.05 9.41 -13.56
CA PHE A 203 3.10 10.38 -12.46
C PHE A 203 2.24 11.64 -12.70
N THR A 204 2.18 12.13 -13.94
CA THR A 204 1.42 13.33 -14.31
C THR A 204 -0.09 13.12 -14.20
N VAL A 205 -0.61 11.98 -14.67
CA VAL A 205 -2.04 11.68 -14.58
C VAL A 205 -2.42 11.31 -13.16
N LEU A 206 -1.55 10.57 -12.45
CA LEU A 206 -1.73 10.27 -11.04
C LEU A 206 -1.89 11.56 -10.21
N HIS A 207 -1.00 12.54 -10.39
CA HIS A 207 -1.10 13.81 -9.68
C HIS A 207 -2.33 14.63 -10.05
N LEU A 208 -2.76 14.61 -11.32
CA LEU A 208 -3.99 15.28 -11.73
C LEU A 208 -5.21 14.61 -11.09
N TYR A 209 -5.25 13.29 -11.08
CA TYR A 209 -6.29 12.49 -10.46
C TYR A 209 -6.34 12.77 -8.95
N GLU A 210 -5.22 12.64 -8.24
CA GLU A 210 -5.12 12.85 -6.79
C GLU A 210 -5.50 14.26 -6.36
N ARG A 211 -5.29 15.26 -7.23
CA ARG A 211 -5.68 16.64 -6.93
C ARG A 211 -7.20 16.80 -6.75
N PHE A 212 -8.01 15.98 -7.42
CA PHE A 212 -9.45 16.16 -7.50
C PHE A 212 -10.29 14.95 -7.06
N ALA A 213 -9.74 13.74 -7.08
CA ALA A 213 -10.47 12.51 -6.81
C ALA A 213 -11.03 12.42 -5.39
N TRP A 214 -10.46 13.17 -4.44
CA TRP A 214 -10.98 13.27 -3.08
C TRP A 214 -12.31 14.03 -2.97
N ILE A 215 -12.62 14.93 -3.93
CA ILE A 215 -13.85 15.74 -3.91
C ILE A 215 -15.09 14.85 -4.02
N PRO A 216 -15.25 14.01 -5.07
CA PRO A 216 -16.39 13.10 -5.15
C PRO A 216 -16.41 12.09 -4.00
N ALA A 217 -15.24 11.71 -3.47
CA ALA A 217 -15.17 10.81 -2.32
C ALA A 217 -15.78 11.44 -1.06
N VAL A 218 -15.39 12.67 -0.71
CA VAL A 218 -15.94 13.41 0.43
C VAL A 218 -17.44 13.67 0.23
N ILE A 219 -17.86 14.04 -0.97
CA ILE A 219 -19.29 14.24 -1.28
C ILE A 219 -20.08 12.95 -1.08
N ALA A 220 -19.58 11.81 -1.58
CA ALA A 220 -20.23 10.52 -1.42
C ALA A 220 -20.36 10.10 0.05
N VAL A 221 -19.31 10.32 0.86
CA VAL A 221 -19.34 10.09 2.31
C VAL A 221 -20.36 11.00 3.00
N ILE A 222 -20.40 12.30 2.65
CA ILE A 222 -21.38 13.24 3.21
C ILE A 222 -22.81 12.82 2.87
N ILE A 223 -23.07 12.37 1.64
CA ILE A 223 -24.38 11.86 1.25
C ILE A 223 -24.74 10.61 2.04
N ALA A 224 -23.81 9.66 2.21
CA ALA A 224 -24.03 8.47 3.02
C ALA A 224 -24.37 8.82 4.48
N ILE A 225 -23.65 9.78 5.08
CA ILE A 225 -23.97 10.32 6.41
C ILE A 225 -25.34 11.01 6.41
N GLY A 226 -25.68 11.78 5.38
CA GLY A 226 -26.98 12.46 5.27
C GLY A 226 -28.16 11.48 5.21
N CYS A 227 -28.00 10.35 4.52
CA CYS A 227 -29.03 9.33 4.38
C CYS A 227 -29.13 8.39 5.60
N GLY A 228 -27.99 7.92 6.12
CA GLY A 228 -27.94 6.95 7.23
C GLY A 228 -27.74 7.55 8.62
N GLY A 229 -27.46 8.84 8.72
CA GLY A 229 -26.97 9.49 9.94
C GLY A 229 -27.94 9.57 11.11
N SER A 230 -29.25 9.41 10.88
CA SER A 230 -30.24 9.33 11.94
C SER A 230 -29.98 8.17 12.90
N HIS A 231 -29.50 7.03 12.36
CA HIS A 231 -29.21 5.82 13.12
C HIS A 231 -27.86 5.87 13.84
N LEU A 232 -26.93 6.74 13.41
CA LEU A 232 -25.61 6.88 14.06
C LEU A 232 -25.68 7.48 15.48
N ARG A 233 -26.86 7.94 15.90
CA ARG A 233 -27.11 8.39 17.28
C ARG A 233 -27.41 7.23 18.23
N GLU A 234 -27.86 6.11 17.68
CA GLU A 234 -28.22 4.91 18.43
C GLU A 234 -26.95 4.21 18.88
N ARG A 235 -26.88 3.81 20.15
CA ARG A 235 -25.68 3.22 20.76
C ARG A 235 -26.01 1.88 21.38
N ALA A 236 -25.32 0.84 20.94
CA ALA A 236 -25.38 -0.44 21.63
C ALA A 236 -24.78 -0.28 23.04
N PRO A 237 -25.39 -0.85 24.09
CA PRO A 237 -24.77 -0.89 25.41
C PRO A 237 -23.45 -1.65 25.30
N THR A 238 -22.39 -1.03 25.81
CA THR A 238 -21.03 -1.57 25.81
C THR A 238 -20.49 -1.54 27.22
N GLU A 239 -19.80 -2.60 27.61
CA GLU A 239 -19.08 -2.64 28.88
C GLU A 239 -17.95 -1.61 28.88
N PRO A 240 -17.49 -1.16 30.06
CA PRO A 240 -16.34 -0.28 30.15
C PRO A 240 -15.11 -0.88 29.45
N ALA A 241 -14.44 -0.07 28.63
CA ALA A 241 -13.25 -0.50 27.92
C ALA A 241 -12.18 -1.02 28.90
N THR A 242 -11.65 -2.21 28.62
CA THR A 242 -10.52 -2.78 29.37
C THR A 242 -9.20 -2.21 28.85
N PRO A 243 -8.14 -2.12 29.67
CA PRO A 243 -6.82 -1.70 29.19
C PRO A 243 -6.34 -2.51 27.97
N GLN A 244 -6.65 -3.81 27.95
CA GLN A 244 -6.31 -4.71 26.85
C GLN A 244 -7.00 -4.30 25.54
N SER A 245 -8.32 -4.05 25.58
CA SER A 245 -9.08 -3.59 24.41
C SER A 245 -8.58 -2.25 23.87
N VAL A 246 -8.19 -1.34 24.78
CA VAL A 246 -7.68 0.01 24.43
C VAL A 246 -6.36 -0.10 23.68
N VAL A 247 -5.41 -0.86 24.22
CA VAL A 247 -4.08 -1.01 23.63
C VAL A 247 -4.15 -1.82 22.33
N SER A 248 -4.90 -2.93 22.29
CA SER A 248 -5.00 -3.76 21.08
C SER A 248 -5.66 -3.02 19.92
N PHE A 249 -6.73 -2.25 20.16
CA PHE A 249 -7.29 -1.39 19.11
C PHE A 249 -6.36 -0.22 18.75
N GLY A 250 -5.63 0.32 19.73
CA GLY A 250 -4.57 1.29 19.49
C GLY A 250 -3.48 0.77 18.53
N MET A 251 -3.08 -0.49 18.68
CA MET A 251 -2.16 -1.18 17.78
C MET A 251 -2.73 -1.27 16.35
N ILE A 252 -4.03 -1.53 16.18
CA ILE A 252 -4.68 -1.52 14.85
C ILE A 252 -4.57 -0.12 14.19
N VAL A 253 -4.85 0.94 14.95
CA VAL A 253 -4.74 2.33 14.45
C VAL A 253 -3.28 2.68 14.13
N ALA A 254 -2.34 2.29 14.99
CA ALA A 254 -0.91 2.50 14.77
C ALA A 254 -0.42 1.78 13.50
N SER A 255 -0.84 0.54 13.31
CA SER A 255 -0.48 -0.29 12.16
C SER A 255 -1.10 0.18 10.83
N TYR A 256 -2.19 0.95 10.89
CA TYR A 256 -2.69 1.69 9.74
C TYR A 256 -1.78 2.88 9.38
N MET A 257 -1.27 3.60 10.39
CA MET A 257 -0.58 4.88 10.20
C MET A 257 0.93 4.76 9.96
N ILE A 258 1.60 3.86 10.68
CA ILE A 258 3.05 3.66 10.65
C ILE A 258 3.55 3.32 9.23
N PRO A 259 2.90 2.46 8.43
CA PRO A 259 3.40 2.07 7.11
C PRO A 259 3.53 3.21 6.10
N TRP A 260 2.76 4.30 6.25
CA TRP A 260 2.91 5.49 5.40
C TRP A 260 4.33 6.06 5.46
N ALA A 261 5.04 5.82 6.56
CA ALA A 261 6.42 6.24 6.75
C ALA A 261 7.39 5.56 5.79
N CYS A 262 7.04 4.40 5.22
CA CYS A 262 7.87 3.62 4.29
C CYS A 262 7.76 4.10 2.83
N LEU A 263 6.84 5.03 2.53
CA LEU A 263 6.69 5.69 1.23
C LEU A 263 6.64 7.22 1.35
N ALA A 264 6.82 7.76 2.55
CA ALA A 264 6.68 9.18 2.87
C ALA A 264 7.49 10.13 1.98
N SER A 265 8.73 9.75 1.64
CA SER A 265 9.60 10.56 0.78
C SER A 265 9.33 10.39 -0.72
N ASP A 266 8.61 9.35 -1.14
CA ASP A 266 8.42 9.03 -2.57
C ASP A 266 7.68 10.12 -3.33
N PHE A 267 6.81 10.85 -2.63
CA PHE A 267 5.99 11.94 -3.17
C PHE A 267 6.56 13.34 -2.92
N THR A 268 7.68 13.46 -2.20
CA THR A 268 8.30 14.75 -1.87
C THR A 268 9.66 14.95 -2.53
N THR A 269 10.22 13.94 -3.20
CA THR A 269 11.54 14.02 -3.86
C THR A 269 11.63 15.06 -4.97
N TYR A 270 10.50 15.41 -5.60
CA TYR A 270 10.45 16.40 -6.69
C TYR A 270 10.30 17.85 -6.20
N LEU A 271 10.12 18.07 -4.90
CA LEU A 271 10.02 19.41 -4.33
C LEU A 271 11.37 20.11 -4.31
N GLU A 272 11.38 21.42 -4.54
CA GLU A 272 12.58 22.23 -4.44
C GLU A 272 13.28 22.07 -3.08
N THR A 273 14.61 22.09 -3.08
CA THR A 273 15.44 21.98 -1.86
C THR A 273 15.21 23.12 -0.87
N SER A 274 14.77 24.28 -1.35
CA SER A 274 14.41 25.48 -0.58
C SER A 274 13.06 25.33 0.16
N THR A 275 12.29 24.28 -0.12
CA THR A 275 10.96 24.08 0.45
C THR A 275 11.04 23.91 1.97
N SER A 276 10.24 24.71 2.69
CA SER A 276 10.21 24.68 4.15
C SER A 276 9.80 23.31 4.70
N SER A 277 10.69 22.67 5.47
CA SER A 277 10.41 21.38 6.13
C SER A 277 9.20 21.48 7.09
N LYS A 278 8.96 22.64 7.71
CA LYS A 278 7.78 22.87 8.57
C LYS A 278 6.48 22.78 7.78
N LYS A 279 6.45 23.31 6.56
CA LYS A 279 5.28 23.23 5.67
C LYS A 279 5.06 21.79 5.20
N ILE A 280 6.12 21.09 4.80
CA ILE A 280 6.04 19.67 4.39
C ILE A 280 5.49 18.82 5.54
N PHE A 281 6.04 19.00 6.74
CA PHE A 281 5.57 18.30 7.94
C PHE A 281 4.10 18.59 8.21
N ALA A 282 3.70 19.87 8.29
CA ALA A 282 2.32 20.25 8.60
C ALA A 282 1.32 19.73 7.56
N TYR A 283 1.63 19.85 6.26
CA TYR A 283 0.74 19.37 5.20
C TYR A 283 0.66 17.85 5.15
N THR A 284 1.75 17.14 5.39
CA THR A 284 1.74 15.67 5.49
C THR A 284 0.95 15.22 6.71
N TYR A 285 1.21 15.84 7.87
CA TYR A 285 0.56 15.51 9.13
C TYR A 285 -0.95 15.72 9.05
N LEU A 286 -1.40 16.89 8.58
CA LEU A 286 -2.82 17.19 8.44
C LEU A 286 -3.49 16.35 7.34
N GLY A 287 -2.80 16.12 6.23
CA GLY A 287 -3.33 15.32 5.12
C GLY A 287 -3.50 13.85 5.47
N LEU A 288 -2.69 13.32 6.39
CA LEU A 288 -2.82 11.95 6.93
C LEU A 288 -3.84 11.89 8.08
N ALA A 289 -3.66 12.73 9.11
CA ALA A 289 -4.40 12.60 10.35
C ALA A 289 -5.89 12.98 10.22
N LEU A 290 -6.20 14.10 9.56
CA LEU A 290 -7.58 14.60 9.50
C LEU A 290 -8.56 13.63 8.82
N PRO A 291 -8.34 13.17 7.57
CA PRO A 291 -9.29 12.26 6.92
C PRO A 291 -9.34 10.92 7.66
N THR A 292 -8.21 10.42 8.15
CA THR A 292 -8.15 9.16 8.90
C THR A 292 -8.97 9.21 10.18
N ILE A 293 -8.79 10.24 11.01
CA ILE A 293 -9.55 10.41 12.27
C ILE A 293 -11.05 10.50 11.97
N LEU A 294 -11.45 11.37 11.04
CA LEU A 294 -12.85 11.59 10.73
C LEU A 294 -13.54 10.31 10.21
N LEU A 295 -12.88 9.60 9.30
CA LEU A 295 -13.46 8.44 8.64
C LEU A 295 -13.38 7.17 9.51
N MET A 296 -12.33 6.98 10.31
CA MET A 296 -12.31 5.89 11.30
C MET A 296 -13.36 6.09 12.39
N ILE A 297 -13.56 7.33 12.88
CA ILE A 297 -14.64 7.61 13.84
C ILE A 297 -16.00 7.32 13.22
N LEU A 298 -16.21 7.70 11.95
CA LEU A 298 -17.41 7.34 11.22
C LEU A 298 -17.58 5.81 11.15
N GLY A 299 -16.51 5.07 10.85
CA GLY A 299 -16.53 3.61 10.86
C GLY A 299 -16.93 3.01 12.21
N ALA A 300 -16.35 3.53 13.31
CA ALA A 300 -16.72 3.11 14.66
C ALA A 300 -18.20 3.40 14.98
N ALA A 301 -18.71 4.56 14.53
CA ALA A 301 -20.12 4.92 14.70
C ALA A 301 -21.03 3.96 13.91
N VAL A 302 -20.71 3.72 12.64
CA VAL A 302 -21.44 2.79 11.78
C VAL A 302 -21.47 1.40 12.42
N ALA A 303 -20.32 0.86 12.84
CA ALA A 303 -20.26 -0.46 13.47
C ALA A 303 -21.08 -0.56 14.75
N SER A 304 -21.11 0.49 15.56
CA SER A 304 -21.92 0.51 16.79
C SER A 304 -23.43 0.51 16.56
N SER A 305 -23.87 0.92 15.37
CA SER A 305 -25.29 0.98 14.98
C SER A 305 -25.75 -0.23 14.17
N ILE A 306 -24.85 -1.02 13.58
CA ILE A 306 -25.19 -2.20 12.77
C ILE A 306 -26.17 -3.15 13.50
N PRO A 307 -25.93 -3.57 14.76
CA PRO A 307 -26.82 -4.49 15.46
C PRO A 307 -28.20 -3.90 15.82
N LEU A 308 -28.35 -2.57 15.75
CA LEU A 308 -29.56 -1.85 16.11
C LEU A 308 -30.48 -1.59 14.91
N VAL A 309 -29.93 -1.66 13.70
CA VAL A 309 -30.64 -1.41 12.45
C VAL A 309 -30.71 -2.71 11.66
N PRO A 310 -31.84 -3.45 11.66
CA PRO A 310 -31.93 -4.76 11.02
C PRO A 310 -31.52 -4.77 9.54
N ALA A 311 -31.83 -3.70 8.81
CA ALA A 311 -31.43 -3.55 7.42
C ALA A 311 -29.89 -3.44 7.25
N TRP A 312 -29.19 -2.81 8.20
CA TRP A 312 -27.73 -2.71 8.17
C TRP A 312 -27.08 -4.02 8.58
N GLN A 313 -27.63 -4.72 9.58
CA GLN A 313 -27.18 -6.06 9.95
C GLN A 313 -27.30 -7.03 8.77
N GLN A 314 -28.45 -7.08 8.11
CA GLN A 314 -28.64 -7.93 6.94
C GLN A 314 -27.63 -7.59 5.83
N ALA A 315 -27.46 -6.31 5.52
CA ALA A 315 -26.51 -5.90 4.48
C ALA A 315 -25.05 -6.18 4.88
N TYR A 316 -24.71 -6.09 6.17
CA TYR A 316 -23.41 -6.48 6.70
C TYR A 316 -23.17 -7.98 6.52
N ASP A 317 -24.16 -8.83 6.81
CA ASP A 317 -24.04 -10.28 6.65
C ASP A 317 -23.88 -10.68 5.18
N GLU A 318 -24.46 -9.93 4.24
CA GLU A 318 -24.37 -10.19 2.80
C GLU A 318 -23.07 -9.68 2.15
N ASN A 319 -22.64 -8.45 2.46
CA ASN A 319 -21.54 -7.78 1.76
C ASN A 319 -20.61 -6.97 2.69
N LEU A 320 -20.63 -7.22 4.00
CA LEU A 320 -19.79 -6.57 5.01
C LEU A 320 -19.86 -5.03 4.88
N VAL A 321 -18.69 -4.37 4.79
CA VAL A 321 -18.58 -2.91 4.75
C VAL A 321 -19.35 -2.33 3.57
N GLY A 322 -19.20 -2.92 2.38
CA GLY A 322 -19.89 -2.43 1.18
C GLY A 322 -21.41 -2.56 1.26
N GLY A 323 -21.90 -3.61 1.92
CA GLY A 323 -23.33 -3.80 2.19
C GLY A 323 -23.88 -2.72 3.11
N VAL A 324 -23.21 -2.44 4.23
CA VAL A 324 -23.66 -1.40 5.18
C VAL A 324 -23.67 -0.03 4.53
N LEU A 325 -22.64 0.33 3.76
CA LEU A 325 -22.61 1.61 3.05
C LEU A 325 -23.73 1.73 2.01
N SER A 326 -24.05 0.64 1.31
CA SER A 326 -25.21 0.58 0.40
C SER A 326 -26.54 0.75 1.17
N ALA A 327 -26.68 0.10 2.32
CA ALA A 327 -27.87 0.19 3.16
C ALA A 327 -28.07 1.59 3.78
N MET A 328 -27.00 2.29 4.14
CA MET A 328 -27.05 3.70 4.56
C MET A 328 -27.62 4.60 3.45
N LEU A 329 -27.41 4.22 2.19
CA LEU A 329 -27.80 4.99 1.01
C LEU A 329 -29.17 4.58 0.43
N THR A 330 -29.83 3.56 0.99
CA THR A 330 -31.18 3.14 0.57
C THR A 330 -32.22 4.26 0.53
N PRO A 331 -32.24 5.24 1.46
CA PRO A 331 -33.18 6.37 1.40
C PRO A 331 -33.06 7.22 0.11
N ALA A 332 -31.88 7.22 -0.54
CA ALA A 332 -31.66 7.89 -1.82
C ALA A 332 -32.03 7.02 -3.04
N SER A 333 -32.57 5.82 -2.83
CA SER A 333 -33.04 4.90 -3.88
C SER A 333 -31.97 4.66 -4.97
N THR A 334 -32.31 4.82 -6.25
CA THR A 334 -31.39 4.65 -7.39
C THR A 334 -30.14 5.53 -7.28
N PHE A 335 -30.26 6.76 -6.76
CA PHE A 335 -29.11 7.64 -6.56
C PHE A 335 -28.17 7.07 -5.49
N GLY A 336 -28.69 6.42 -4.46
CA GLY A 336 -27.90 5.72 -3.45
C GLY A 336 -27.03 4.61 -4.02
N LYS A 337 -27.54 3.85 -5.01
CA LYS A 337 -26.74 2.85 -5.74
C LYS A 337 -25.59 3.50 -6.50
N PHE A 338 -25.85 4.61 -7.21
CA PHE A 338 -24.81 5.38 -7.88
C PHE A 338 -23.74 5.87 -6.89
N VAL A 339 -24.14 6.42 -5.75
CA VAL A 339 -23.20 6.89 -4.72
C VAL A 339 -22.37 5.73 -4.15
N THR A 340 -22.94 4.54 -4.00
CA THR A 340 -22.19 3.34 -3.56
C THR A 340 -21.12 2.92 -4.58
N VAL A 341 -21.41 3.02 -5.88
CA VAL A 341 -20.39 2.84 -6.93
C VAL A 341 -19.29 3.89 -6.83
N VAL A 342 -19.65 5.15 -6.58
CA VAL A 342 -18.67 6.23 -6.35
C VAL A 342 -17.81 5.91 -5.12
N LEU A 343 -18.40 5.44 -4.02
CA LEU A 343 -17.68 5.01 -2.81
C LEU A 343 -16.67 3.91 -3.11
N SER A 344 -17.03 2.91 -3.92
CA SER A 344 -16.10 1.87 -4.40
C SER A 344 -14.88 2.49 -5.10
N PHE A 345 -15.11 3.45 -5.99
CA PHE A 345 -14.05 4.07 -6.80
C PHE A 345 -13.19 5.08 -6.05
N THR A 346 -13.56 5.50 -4.83
CA THR A 346 -12.70 6.35 -3.99
C THR A 346 -11.35 5.69 -3.65
N LEU A 347 -11.31 4.35 -3.65
CA LEU A 347 -10.14 3.56 -3.33
C LEU A 347 -9.09 3.56 -4.46
N LEU A 348 -9.50 3.87 -5.69
CA LEU A 348 -8.62 3.84 -6.87
C LEU A 348 -7.42 4.77 -6.74
N GLY A 349 -7.60 5.95 -6.15
CA GLY A 349 -6.50 6.90 -5.93
C GLY A 349 -5.42 6.35 -5.01
N ASN A 350 -5.84 5.78 -3.88
CA ASN A 350 -4.91 5.17 -2.94
C ASN A 350 -4.22 3.93 -3.56
N ILE A 351 -4.97 3.05 -4.24
CA ILE A 351 -4.37 1.88 -4.91
C ILE A 351 -3.35 2.33 -5.96
N ALA A 352 -3.65 3.35 -6.77
CA ALA A 352 -2.75 3.83 -7.82
C ALA A 352 -1.46 4.44 -7.23
N ALA A 353 -1.59 5.29 -6.21
CA ALA A 353 -0.46 5.90 -5.50
C ALA A 353 0.41 4.86 -4.78
N THR A 354 -0.22 3.89 -4.13
CA THR A 354 0.47 2.78 -3.46
C THR A 354 1.17 1.88 -4.47
N SER A 355 0.51 1.57 -5.60
CA SER A 355 1.09 0.80 -6.71
C SER A 355 2.32 1.49 -7.30
N TYR A 356 2.29 2.83 -7.42
CA TYR A 356 3.44 3.61 -7.83
C TYR A 356 4.67 3.32 -6.95
N SER A 357 4.52 3.38 -5.62
CA SER A 357 5.60 3.05 -4.67
C SER A 357 6.00 1.58 -4.73
N ILE A 358 5.05 0.65 -4.91
CA ILE A 358 5.35 -0.79 -5.06
C ILE A 358 6.29 -1.02 -6.25
N THR A 359 6.04 -0.41 -7.42
CA THR A 359 6.90 -0.60 -8.60
C THR A 359 8.34 -0.14 -8.37
N LEU A 360 8.55 0.88 -7.53
CA LEU A 360 9.86 1.40 -7.16
C LEU A 360 10.56 0.46 -6.16
N ASN A 361 9.80 -0.12 -5.24
CA ASN A 361 10.31 -1.10 -4.27
C ASN A 361 10.79 -2.38 -4.97
N PHE A 362 10.11 -2.84 -6.03
CA PHE A 362 10.61 -3.97 -6.84
C PHE A 362 11.96 -3.69 -7.49
N GLN A 363 12.16 -2.48 -8.04
CA GLN A 363 13.45 -2.09 -8.63
C GLN A 363 14.58 -2.02 -7.59
N LEU A 364 14.24 -1.76 -6.33
CA LEU A 364 15.17 -1.71 -5.21
C LEU A 364 15.57 -3.10 -4.69
N LEU A 365 14.67 -4.09 -4.80
CA LEU A 365 14.85 -5.43 -4.23
C LEU A 365 16.11 -6.14 -4.74
N ALA A 366 16.41 -6.04 -6.04
CA ALA A 366 17.62 -6.62 -6.63
C ALA A 366 18.18 -5.73 -7.76
N PRO A 367 19.52 -5.66 -7.93
CA PRO A 367 20.14 -4.85 -8.99
C PRO A 367 19.63 -5.15 -10.40
N ALA A 368 19.28 -6.41 -10.68
CA ALA A 368 18.76 -6.84 -11.98
C ALA A 368 17.38 -6.24 -12.27
N LEU A 369 16.54 -6.06 -11.24
CA LEU A 369 15.16 -5.58 -11.38
C LEU A 369 15.07 -4.09 -11.75
N LYS A 370 16.15 -3.32 -11.54
CA LYS A 370 16.26 -1.92 -11.97
C LYS A 370 16.07 -1.74 -13.49
N ARG A 371 16.39 -2.76 -14.30
CA ARG A 371 16.24 -2.73 -15.76
C ARG A 371 14.84 -3.08 -16.24
N VAL A 372 14.00 -3.62 -15.36
CA VAL A 372 12.63 -4.03 -15.70
C VAL A 372 11.73 -2.79 -15.70
N PRO A 373 10.93 -2.58 -16.77
CA PRO A 373 9.97 -1.48 -16.81
C PRO A 373 8.96 -1.57 -15.67
N ARG A 374 8.63 -0.42 -15.08
CA ARG A 374 7.69 -0.33 -13.94
C ARG A 374 6.31 -0.91 -14.25
N SER A 375 5.88 -0.83 -15.51
CA SER A 375 4.62 -1.42 -16.00
C SER A 375 4.52 -2.93 -15.76
N VAL A 376 5.64 -3.66 -15.86
CA VAL A 376 5.68 -5.12 -15.61
C VAL A 376 5.39 -5.41 -14.13
N PHE A 377 5.94 -4.59 -13.23
CA PHE A 377 5.67 -4.75 -11.79
C PHE A 377 4.22 -4.39 -11.44
N ALA A 378 3.63 -3.38 -12.08
CA ALA A 378 2.21 -3.06 -11.90
C ALA A 378 1.32 -4.25 -12.32
N LEU A 379 1.58 -4.85 -13.49
CA LEU A 379 0.86 -6.05 -13.95
C LEU A 379 1.03 -7.24 -13.01
N LEU A 380 2.26 -7.51 -12.56
CA LEU A 380 2.57 -8.58 -11.61
C LEU A 380 1.80 -8.41 -10.30
N VAL A 381 1.78 -7.19 -9.77
CA VAL A 381 1.10 -6.88 -8.50
C VAL A 381 -0.41 -7.02 -8.65
N THR A 382 -1.01 -6.54 -9.74
CA THR A 382 -2.43 -6.76 -10.02
C THR A 382 -2.76 -8.25 -10.15
N ALA A 383 -1.90 -9.03 -10.81
CA ALA A 383 -2.07 -10.48 -10.93
C ALA A 383 -1.99 -11.21 -9.58
N ILE A 384 -1.29 -10.65 -8.59
CA ILE A 384 -1.26 -11.16 -7.20
C ILE A 384 -2.49 -10.69 -6.42
N ILE A 385 -2.85 -9.40 -6.53
CA ILE A 385 -3.94 -8.78 -5.76
C ILE A 385 -5.28 -9.47 -6.03
N ILE A 386 -5.59 -9.82 -7.27
CA ILE A 386 -6.88 -10.42 -7.64
C ILE A 386 -7.14 -11.76 -6.91
N PRO A 387 -6.32 -12.81 -7.08
CA PRO A 387 -6.57 -14.10 -6.43
C PRO A 387 -6.47 -14.01 -4.90
N VAL A 388 -5.51 -13.23 -4.38
CA VAL A 388 -5.36 -13.05 -2.93
C VAL A 388 -6.57 -12.30 -2.36
N GLY A 389 -7.08 -11.28 -3.06
CA GLY A 389 -8.29 -10.56 -2.67
C GLY A 389 -9.53 -11.43 -2.69
N ILE A 390 -9.72 -12.27 -3.71
CA ILE A 390 -10.84 -13.22 -3.76
C ILE A 390 -10.80 -14.16 -2.55
N ARG A 391 -9.62 -14.68 -2.17
CA ARG A 391 -9.48 -15.50 -0.96
C ARG A 391 -9.70 -14.68 0.31
N ALA A 392 -9.10 -13.51 0.42
CA ALA A 392 -9.22 -12.66 1.60
C ALA A 392 -10.68 -12.22 1.85
N ALA A 393 -11.48 -12.06 0.80
CA ALA A 393 -12.88 -11.66 0.91
C ALA A 393 -13.76 -12.69 1.64
N THR A 394 -13.37 -13.96 1.68
CA THR A 394 -14.14 -15.02 2.38
C THR A 394 -14.11 -14.86 3.90
N ASP A 395 -12.97 -14.47 4.47
CA ASP A 395 -12.78 -14.23 5.91
C ASP A 395 -12.16 -12.84 6.12
N PHE A 396 -12.84 -11.80 5.66
CA PHE A 396 -12.24 -10.47 5.46
C PHE A 396 -11.65 -9.85 6.74
N PHE A 397 -12.44 -9.72 7.81
CA PHE A 397 -11.96 -9.08 9.05
C PHE A 397 -10.87 -9.90 9.75
N ALA A 398 -10.98 -11.23 9.74
CA ALA A 398 -9.92 -12.09 10.26
C ALA A 398 -8.63 -11.98 9.43
N SER A 399 -8.73 -11.92 8.10
CA SER A 399 -7.59 -11.70 7.20
C SER A 399 -6.97 -10.32 7.43
N LEU A 400 -7.81 -9.30 7.64
CA LEU A 400 -7.42 -7.93 7.92
C LEU A 400 -6.65 -7.82 9.24
N GLU A 401 -7.19 -8.35 10.34
CA GLU A 401 -6.52 -8.32 11.66
C GLU A 401 -5.16 -9.03 11.63
N ASN A 402 -5.09 -10.25 11.06
CA ASN A 402 -3.85 -10.99 10.92
C ASN A 402 -2.79 -10.24 10.11
N PHE A 403 -3.23 -9.54 9.06
CA PHE A 403 -2.35 -8.75 8.21
C PHE A 403 -1.81 -7.51 8.93
N ILE A 404 -2.69 -6.76 9.60
CA ILE A 404 -2.34 -5.51 10.30
C ILE A 404 -1.31 -5.76 11.41
N ALA A 405 -1.47 -6.85 12.15
CA ALA A 405 -0.57 -7.23 13.22
C ALA A 405 0.89 -7.38 12.77
N LEU A 406 1.10 -8.16 11.71
CA LEU A 406 2.43 -8.38 11.15
C LEU A 406 3.07 -7.05 10.76
N ILE A 407 2.28 -6.17 10.12
CA ILE A 407 2.74 -4.88 9.63
C ILE A 407 3.18 -3.94 10.75
N GLY A 408 2.40 -3.86 11.82
CA GLY A 408 2.68 -2.98 12.96
C GLY A 408 4.06 -3.21 13.53
N TYR A 409 4.40 -4.48 13.79
CA TYR A 409 5.65 -4.84 14.47
C TYR A 409 6.88 -4.58 13.62
N TRP A 410 6.91 -5.09 12.38
CA TRP A 410 8.10 -4.93 11.54
C TRP A 410 8.30 -3.46 11.15
N SER A 411 7.22 -2.74 10.86
CA SER A 411 7.30 -1.33 10.46
C SER A 411 7.78 -0.47 11.62
N ALA A 412 7.28 -0.71 12.83
CA ALA A 412 7.75 -0.02 14.03
C ALA A 412 9.25 -0.27 14.29
N ALA A 413 9.70 -1.53 14.18
CA ALA A 413 11.11 -1.88 14.34
C ALA A 413 11.98 -1.20 13.27
N PHE A 414 11.55 -1.21 12.02
CA PHE A 414 12.23 -0.57 10.89
C PHE A 414 12.35 0.95 11.08
N LEU A 415 11.24 1.62 11.43
CA LEU A 415 11.23 3.07 11.59
C LEU A 415 12.10 3.51 12.75
N SER A 416 12.11 2.78 13.86
CA SER A 416 13.00 3.10 14.98
C SER A 416 14.48 3.06 14.56
N VAL A 417 14.90 2.04 13.81
CA VAL A 417 16.27 1.97 13.26
C VAL A 417 16.58 3.15 12.36
N VAL A 418 15.68 3.49 11.43
CA VAL A 418 15.87 4.62 10.50
C VAL A 418 15.92 5.97 11.24
N LEU A 419 15.06 6.16 12.25
CA LEU A 419 15.04 7.37 13.07
C LEU A 419 16.30 7.48 13.93
N VAL A 420 16.76 6.38 14.55
CA VAL A 420 18.01 6.38 15.32
C VAL A 420 19.21 6.63 14.40
N GLU A 421 19.27 6.03 13.21
CA GLU A 421 20.31 6.36 12.22
C GLU A 421 20.31 7.85 11.90
N HIS A 422 19.13 8.43 11.64
CA HIS A 422 19.00 9.84 11.30
C HIS A 422 19.38 10.78 12.46
N PHE A 423 18.79 10.61 13.64
CA PHE A 423 18.96 11.52 14.77
C PHE A 423 20.26 11.26 15.55
N TRP A 424 20.62 10.01 15.78
CA TRP A 424 21.77 9.68 16.63
C TRP A 424 23.09 9.66 15.85
N PHE A 425 23.15 8.94 14.73
CA PHE A 425 24.38 8.77 13.96
C PHE A 425 24.61 9.91 12.97
N ARG A 426 23.55 10.37 12.31
CA ARG A 426 23.59 11.47 11.34
C ARG A 426 23.22 12.83 11.92
N LYS A 427 22.92 12.91 13.22
CA LYS A 427 22.71 14.18 13.94
C LYS A 427 21.64 15.09 13.31
N ALA A 428 20.59 14.49 12.73
CA ALA A 428 19.51 15.16 12.01
C ALA A 428 19.99 16.01 10.81
N ASP A 429 21.18 15.69 10.28
CA ASP A 429 21.81 16.41 9.19
C ASP A 429 21.65 15.62 7.88
N CYS A 430 20.95 16.23 6.93
CA CYS A 430 20.68 15.62 5.63
C CYS A 430 21.90 15.64 4.70
N GLU A 431 22.89 16.51 4.94
CA GLU A 431 24.11 16.57 4.13
C GLU A 431 25.01 15.37 4.38
N ARG A 432 24.87 14.71 5.55
CA ARG A 432 25.57 13.46 5.86
C ARG A 432 25.06 12.25 5.09
N TYR A 433 23.98 12.40 4.33
CA TYR A 433 23.57 11.40 3.35
C TYR A 433 24.31 11.66 2.05
N GLU A 434 25.45 10.98 1.86
CA GLU A 434 26.21 11.01 0.61
C GLU A 434 25.36 10.44 -0.53
N THR A 435 24.63 11.32 -1.23
CA THR A 435 23.65 10.92 -2.27
C THR A 435 24.29 10.14 -3.41
N GLU A 436 25.56 10.39 -3.73
CA GLU A 436 26.33 9.64 -4.74
C GLU A 436 26.63 8.20 -4.30
N ALA A 437 26.73 7.94 -3.00
CA ALA A 437 27.01 6.62 -2.44
C ALA A 437 25.78 5.70 -2.38
N TRP A 438 24.60 6.18 -2.78
CA TRP A 438 23.31 5.48 -2.61
C TRP A 438 23.26 4.06 -3.20
N ASP A 439 24.08 3.75 -4.22
CA ASP A 439 24.15 2.45 -4.89
C ASP A 439 25.49 1.72 -4.68
N ASP A 440 26.41 2.30 -3.87
CA ASP A 440 27.76 1.77 -3.64
C ASP A 440 27.83 0.94 -2.35
N ALA A 441 27.99 -0.38 -2.53
CA ALA A 441 28.10 -1.33 -1.43
C ALA A 441 29.35 -1.14 -0.55
N ARG A 442 30.37 -0.40 -0.98
CA ARG A 442 31.60 -0.16 -0.19
C ARG A 442 31.46 1.05 0.73
N LYS A 443 30.69 2.05 0.33
CA LYS A 443 30.45 3.27 1.10
C LYS A 443 29.26 3.14 2.05
N LEU A 444 28.27 2.31 1.70
CA LEU A 444 27.12 2.06 2.56
C LEU A 444 27.47 1.12 3.72
N PRO A 445 26.69 1.14 4.82
CA PRO A 445 26.81 0.16 5.90
C PRO A 445 26.70 -1.29 5.40
N VAL A 446 27.19 -2.24 6.19
CA VAL A 446 26.90 -3.66 5.94
C VAL A 446 25.40 -3.92 6.16
N GLY A 447 24.81 -3.30 7.18
CA GLY A 447 23.39 -3.40 7.53
C GLY A 447 23.09 -4.51 8.53
N ALA A 448 24.13 -5.21 9.02
CA ALA A 448 23.98 -6.30 9.98
C ALA A 448 23.51 -5.76 11.33
N ALA A 449 23.94 -4.55 11.71
CA ALA A 449 23.45 -3.88 12.91
C ALA A 449 21.95 -3.58 12.84
N ALA A 450 21.49 -3.04 11.72
CA ALA A 450 20.09 -2.70 11.50
C ALA A 450 19.20 -3.95 11.51
N LEU A 451 19.54 -4.94 10.66
CA LEU A 451 18.78 -6.18 10.58
C LEU A 451 18.83 -6.97 11.89
N GLY A 452 19.98 -7.06 12.53
CA GLY A 452 20.14 -7.74 13.82
C GLY A 452 19.28 -7.10 14.92
N SER A 453 19.18 -5.77 14.95
CA SER A 453 18.32 -5.05 15.90
C SER A 453 16.84 -5.31 15.65
N CYS A 454 16.42 -5.30 14.38
CA CYS A 454 15.04 -5.60 13.99
C CYS A 454 14.68 -7.07 14.26
N VAL A 455 15.60 -8.02 14.13
CA VAL A 455 15.31 -9.44 14.40
C VAL A 455 15.31 -9.71 15.90
N LEU A 456 16.29 -9.21 16.64
CA LEU A 456 16.43 -9.49 18.07
C LEU A 456 15.32 -8.84 18.91
N CYS A 457 14.69 -7.75 18.45
CA CYS A 457 13.54 -7.19 19.17
C CYS A 457 12.35 -8.16 19.21
N PHE A 458 12.21 -9.08 18.25
CA PHE A 458 11.11 -10.06 18.25
C PHE A 458 11.15 -11.03 19.44
N ALA A 459 12.31 -11.20 20.09
CA ALA A 459 12.38 -11.94 21.35
C ALA A 459 11.45 -11.37 22.43
N LEU A 460 11.18 -10.06 22.40
CA LEU A 460 10.25 -9.39 23.32
C LEU A 460 8.90 -9.06 22.68
N VAL A 461 8.84 -8.86 21.35
CA VAL A 461 7.56 -8.64 20.65
C VAL A 461 6.66 -9.88 20.73
N ILE A 462 7.21 -11.08 20.49
CA ILE A 462 6.41 -12.33 20.44
C ILE A 462 5.67 -12.62 21.76
N PRO A 463 6.28 -12.45 22.95
CA PRO A 463 5.55 -12.55 24.22
C PRO A 463 4.49 -11.47 24.46
N CYS A 464 4.56 -10.35 23.74
CA CYS A 464 3.74 -9.15 23.94
C CYS A 464 2.67 -8.91 22.87
N MET A 465 2.62 -9.73 21.83
CA MET A 465 1.60 -9.65 20.79
C MET A 465 0.34 -10.42 21.19
N ALA A 466 -0.83 -9.86 20.90
CA ALA A 466 -2.15 -10.48 21.10
C ALA A 466 -2.87 -10.54 19.75
N GLN A 467 -2.73 -11.68 19.09
CA GLN A 467 -3.20 -11.94 17.73
C GLN A 467 -4.08 -13.18 17.66
N VAL A 468 -4.85 -13.29 16.57
CA VAL A 468 -5.83 -14.38 16.36
C VAL A 468 -5.20 -15.77 16.52
N TRP A 469 -3.96 -15.96 16.07
CA TRP A 469 -3.26 -17.26 16.13
C TRP A 469 -2.30 -17.38 17.31
N TRP A 470 -2.00 -16.29 17.99
CA TRP A 470 -1.04 -16.28 19.09
C TRP A 470 -1.30 -15.11 20.02
N THR A 471 -1.57 -15.42 21.28
CA THR A 471 -1.51 -14.45 22.37
C THR A 471 -0.33 -14.81 23.26
N GLY A 472 0.62 -13.88 23.38
CA GLY A 472 1.78 -14.08 24.23
C GLY A 472 1.44 -13.91 25.72
N PRO A 473 2.23 -14.51 26.62
CA PRO A 473 1.94 -14.52 28.07
C PRO A 473 1.92 -13.13 28.70
N ILE A 474 2.62 -12.15 28.13
CA ILE A 474 2.56 -10.75 28.60
C ILE A 474 1.29 -10.09 28.04
N ALA A 475 0.97 -10.38 26.78
CA ALA A 475 -0.19 -9.84 26.07
C ALA A 475 -1.53 -10.28 26.69
N GLU A 476 -1.60 -11.47 27.30
CA GLU A 476 -2.76 -11.94 28.08
C GLU A 476 -3.14 -10.98 29.23
N VAL A 477 -2.17 -10.22 29.73
CA VAL A 477 -2.38 -9.25 30.82
C VAL A 477 -2.46 -7.83 30.27
N THR A 478 -1.58 -7.45 29.34
CA THR A 478 -1.44 -6.06 28.88
C THR A 478 -2.30 -5.68 27.69
N GLY A 479 -2.75 -6.65 26.88
CA GLY A 479 -3.14 -6.41 25.50
C GLY A 479 -1.91 -6.31 24.58
N ASP A 480 -2.14 -5.98 23.31
CA ASP A 480 -1.08 -5.97 22.30
C ASP A 480 -0.18 -4.73 22.36
N ILE A 481 0.95 -4.84 23.07
CA ILE A 481 1.99 -3.79 23.12
C ILE A 481 3.15 -4.07 22.14
N GLY A 482 2.91 -4.91 21.12
CA GLY A 482 3.97 -5.43 20.28
C GLY A 482 4.67 -4.35 19.47
N PHE A 483 3.96 -3.34 18.98
CA PHE A 483 4.56 -2.29 18.14
C PHE A 483 5.40 -1.31 18.97
N GLU A 484 4.96 -0.96 20.19
CA GLU A 484 5.72 -0.10 21.11
C GLU A 484 7.05 -0.76 21.47
N LEU A 485 7.02 -2.07 21.78
CA LEU A 485 8.23 -2.81 22.08
C LEU A 485 9.11 -3.00 20.86
N ALA A 486 8.53 -3.26 19.69
CA ALA A 486 9.29 -3.30 18.44
C ALA A 486 10.03 -1.98 18.20
N PHE A 487 9.35 -0.84 18.40
CA PHE A 487 9.93 0.49 18.24
C PHE A 487 11.04 0.76 19.27
N VAL A 488 10.77 0.55 20.57
CA VAL A 488 11.72 0.90 21.63
C VAL A 488 12.93 -0.04 21.61
N VAL A 489 12.71 -1.35 21.56
CA VAL A 489 13.78 -2.34 21.70
C VAL A 489 14.70 -2.33 20.48
N SER A 490 14.17 -2.23 19.25
CA SER A 490 15.03 -2.17 18.06
C SER A 490 15.92 -0.93 18.08
N GLY A 491 15.40 0.22 18.53
CA GLY A 491 16.16 1.46 18.65
C GLY A 491 17.27 1.36 19.69
N LEU A 492 16.97 0.78 20.85
CA LEU A 492 17.94 0.56 21.92
C LEU A 492 19.06 -0.42 21.50
N LEU A 493 18.72 -1.49 20.78
CA LEU A 493 19.70 -2.45 20.26
C LEU A 493 20.54 -1.87 19.11
N TYR A 494 19.96 -0.98 18.30
CA TYR A 494 20.64 -0.43 17.13
C TYR A 494 21.83 0.46 17.49
N VAL A 495 21.75 1.24 18.57
CA VAL A 495 22.85 2.12 19.00
C VAL A 495 24.16 1.35 19.25
N PRO A 496 24.24 0.33 20.13
CA PRO A 496 25.47 -0.42 20.34
C PRO A 496 25.88 -1.22 19.12
N PHE A 497 24.94 -1.86 18.40
CA PHE A 497 25.28 -2.65 17.22
C PHE A 497 25.87 -1.80 16.09
N ARG A 498 25.27 -0.64 15.81
CA ARG A 498 25.76 0.27 14.77
C ARG A 498 27.08 0.92 15.17
N THR A 499 27.29 1.19 16.46
CA THR A 499 28.59 1.67 16.97
C THR A 499 29.69 0.62 16.77
N LEU A 500 29.39 -0.66 17.02
CA LEU A 500 30.31 -1.77 16.78
C LEU A 500 30.57 -1.96 15.27
N GLU A 501 29.52 -1.96 14.45
CA GLU A 501 29.63 -2.09 12.99
C GLU A 501 30.57 -1.02 12.43
N ARG A 502 30.38 0.25 12.79
CA ARG A 502 31.26 1.35 12.36
C ARG A 502 32.72 1.16 12.78
N ARG A 503 32.97 0.61 13.98
CA ARG A 503 34.34 0.31 14.45
C ARG A 503 35.00 -0.82 13.68
N VAL A 504 34.24 -1.85 13.29
CA VAL A 504 34.77 -3.04 12.62
C VAL A 504 34.88 -2.83 11.11
N SER A 505 33.84 -2.28 10.46
CA SER A 505 33.81 -2.11 9.01
C SER A 505 34.33 -0.76 8.51
N GLY A 506 34.55 0.21 9.41
CA GLY A 506 34.97 1.57 9.05
C GLY A 506 33.89 2.41 8.36
N ARG A 507 32.64 1.93 8.33
CA ARG A 507 31.50 2.50 7.59
C ARG A 507 30.18 2.35 8.33
#